data_AF-A0A3A8YV06-F1
#
_entry.id   AF-A0A3A8YV06-F1
#
_cell.length_a   1.000
_cell.length_b   1.000
_cell.length_c   1.000
_cell.angle_alpha   90.00
_cell.angle_beta   90.00
_cell.angle_gamma   90.00
#
_symmetry.space_group_name_H-M   'P 1'
#
loop_
_entity.id
_entity.type
_entity.pdbx_description
1 polymer ?
#
loop_
_entity_poly.entity_id
_entity_poly.type
_entity_poly.pdbx_seq_one_letter_code
_entity_poly.pdbx_strand_id
1 'polypeptide(L)'
;MNQRDNVTEQLKELLDMYEFSMDTLSKYLQLPVEQIRKLSEGDVGFLPEDATYRFNIFNKISFLYLSAVEDKDLKLCAFLKVLLSYHGLSKRAMAKMAGVEVKDIERMLSNPPKKVSENTKYKVAVTVMSLRFFLKDCEQENINC
;
A
#
# COMPACT_ATOMS: atom_id res chain seq x y z
N MET A 1 5.33 -23.69 5.45
CA MET A 1 4.88 -22.54 4.63
C MET A 1 3.61 -22.03 5.25
N ASN A 2 3.56 -20.76 5.69
CA ASN A 2 2.33 -20.19 6.21
C ASN A 2 1.34 -20.08 5.04
N GLN A 3 0.08 -20.44 5.26
CA GLN A 3 -0.99 -20.35 4.24
C GLN A 3 -1.15 -18.94 3.63
N ARG A 4 -0.60 -17.90 4.28
CA ARG A 4 -0.63 -16.49 3.87
C ARG A 4 0.39 -16.10 2.80
N ASP A 5 1.29 -17.00 2.39
CA ASP A 5 2.32 -16.71 1.37
C ASP A 5 1.85 -17.03 -0.06
N ASN A 6 0.66 -17.63 -0.22
CA ASN A 6 0.12 -17.93 -1.55
C ASN A 6 -0.68 -16.73 -2.11
N VAL A 7 -0.16 -16.13 -3.17
CA VAL A 7 -0.76 -14.97 -3.85
C VAL A 7 -2.17 -15.25 -4.39
N THR A 8 -2.49 -16.49 -4.77
CA THR A 8 -3.82 -16.84 -5.27
C THR A 8 -4.85 -16.84 -4.14
N GLU A 9 -4.47 -17.28 -2.94
CA GLU A 9 -5.30 -17.20 -1.73
C GLU A 9 -5.50 -15.75 -1.29
N GLN A 10 -4.46 -14.92 -1.38
CA GLN A 10 -4.58 -13.48 -1.10
C GLN A 10 -5.57 -12.80 -2.06
N LEU A 11 -5.53 -13.14 -3.35
CA LEU A 11 -6.50 -12.64 -4.33
C LEU A 11 -7.92 -13.14 -4.01
N LYS A 12 -8.05 -14.39 -3.60
CA LYS A 12 -9.32 -14.97 -3.18
C LYS A 12 -9.88 -14.27 -1.94
N GLU A 13 -9.07 -14.00 -0.91
CA GLU A 13 -9.50 -13.23 0.26
C GLU A 13 -9.90 -11.79 -0.10
N LEU A 14 -9.19 -11.14 -1.02
CA LEU A 14 -9.59 -9.83 -1.56
C LEU A 14 -11.00 -9.86 -2.15
N LEU A 15 -11.36 -10.92 -2.88
CA LEU A 15 -12.67 -11.10 -3.48
C LEU A 15 -13.74 -11.49 -2.46
N ASP A 16 -13.47 -12.51 -1.65
CA ASP A 16 -14.48 -13.17 -0.81
C ASP A 16 -14.70 -12.45 0.53
N MET A 17 -13.63 -12.01 1.19
CA MET A 17 -13.69 -11.39 2.52
C MET A 17 -13.78 -9.86 2.44
N TYR A 18 -13.00 -9.25 1.54
CA TYR A 18 -12.95 -7.79 1.38
C TYR A 18 -13.85 -7.26 0.27
N GLU A 19 -14.55 -8.15 -0.44
CA GLU A 19 -15.57 -7.82 -1.44
C GLU A 19 -15.04 -6.89 -2.54
N PHE A 20 -13.76 -7.03 -2.92
CA PHE A 20 -13.20 -6.24 -4.02
C PHE A 20 -13.95 -6.51 -5.32
N SER A 21 -14.27 -5.43 -6.05
CA SER A 21 -14.86 -5.54 -7.39
C SER A 21 -13.87 -6.21 -8.35
N MET A 22 -14.37 -7.22 -9.08
CA MET A 22 -13.63 -7.85 -10.18
C MET A 22 -13.20 -6.84 -11.23
N ASP A 23 -14.01 -5.83 -11.54
CA ASP A 23 -13.65 -4.78 -12.51
C ASP A 23 -12.50 -3.92 -12.02
N THR A 24 -12.46 -3.59 -10.72
CA THR A 24 -11.35 -2.86 -10.11
C THR A 24 -10.07 -3.67 -10.15
N LEU A 25 -10.13 -4.96 -9.77
CA LEU A 25 -8.97 -5.85 -9.82
C LEU A 25 -8.48 -6.08 -11.25
N SER A 26 -9.40 -6.24 -12.21
CA SER A 26 -9.10 -6.35 -13.63
C SER A 26 -8.33 -5.14 -14.15
N LYS A 27 -8.79 -3.93 -13.85
CA LYS A 27 -8.11 -2.67 -14.23
C LYS A 27 -6.74 -2.54 -13.56
N TYR A 28 -6.65 -2.83 -12.25
CA TYR A 28 -5.43 -2.67 -11.47
C TYR A 28 -4.32 -3.65 -11.88
N LEU A 29 -4.69 -4.91 -12.11
CA LEU A 29 -3.78 -5.97 -12.52
C LEU A 29 -3.58 -6.03 -14.04
N GLN A 30 -4.40 -5.32 -14.82
CA GLN A 30 -4.39 -5.33 -16.29
C GLN A 30 -4.65 -6.72 -16.86
N LEU A 31 -5.57 -7.47 -16.23
CA LEU A 31 -6.01 -8.80 -16.66
C LEU A 31 -7.52 -8.78 -16.91
N PRO A 32 -8.05 -9.47 -17.93
CA PRO A 32 -9.49 -9.66 -18.10
C PRO A 32 -10.14 -10.29 -16.85
N VAL A 33 -11.40 -9.97 -16.59
CA VAL A 33 -12.16 -10.50 -15.43
C VAL A 33 -12.11 -12.03 -15.35
N GLU A 34 -12.23 -12.74 -16.48
CA GLU A 34 -12.12 -14.21 -16.51
C GLU A 34 -10.76 -14.72 -16.04
N GLN A 35 -9.68 -13.98 -16.32
CA GLN A 35 -8.34 -14.32 -15.84
C GLN A 35 -8.17 -14.03 -14.35
N ILE A 36 -8.83 -12.99 -13.81
CA ILE A 36 -8.89 -12.75 -12.37
C ILE A 36 -9.54 -13.92 -11.64
N ARG A 37 -10.67 -14.44 -12.17
CA ARG A 37 -11.38 -15.60 -11.61
C ARG A 37 -10.49 -16.83 -11.58
N LYS A 38 -9.90 -17.20 -12.73
CA LYS A 38 -8.96 -18.32 -12.83
C LYS A 38 -7.80 -18.21 -11.84
N LEU A 39 -7.21 -17.02 -11.74
CA LEU A 39 -6.11 -16.77 -10.82
C LEU A 39 -6.52 -16.96 -9.36
N SER A 40 -7.72 -16.51 -8.98
CA SER A 40 -8.26 -16.71 -7.62
C SER A 40 -8.59 -18.17 -7.29
N GLU A 41 -8.82 -18.99 -8.32
CA GLU A 41 -9.04 -20.44 -8.21
C GLU A 41 -7.72 -21.24 -8.22
N GLY A 42 -6.57 -20.57 -8.36
CA GLY A 42 -5.24 -21.17 -8.36
C GLY A 42 -4.66 -21.48 -9.75
N ASP A 43 -5.39 -21.19 -10.83
CA ASP A 43 -4.88 -21.37 -12.19
C ASP A 43 -3.99 -20.18 -12.59
N VAL A 44 -2.69 -20.44 -12.67
CA VAL A 44 -1.67 -19.50 -13.15
C VAL A 44 -1.20 -19.81 -14.58
N GLY A 45 -1.73 -20.86 -15.21
CA GLY A 45 -1.23 -21.38 -16.49
C GLY A 45 -1.47 -20.45 -17.67
N PHE A 46 -2.43 -19.54 -17.56
CA PHE A 46 -2.69 -18.52 -18.58
C PHE A 46 -1.68 -17.36 -18.55
N LEU A 47 -0.92 -17.18 -17.47
CA LEU A 47 0.07 -16.11 -17.36
C LEU A 47 1.29 -16.44 -18.23
N PRO A 48 1.86 -15.45 -18.97
CA PRO A 48 3.12 -15.63 -19.70
C PRO A 48 4.22 -16.19 -18.80
N GLU A 49 5.13 -16.99 -19.34
CA GLU A 49 6.26 -17.56 -18.59
C GLU A 49 7.31 -16.52 -18.15
N ASP A 50 7.19 -15.28 -18.62
CA ASP A 50 8.07 -14.18 -18.22
C ASP A 50 8.03 -13.97 -16.70
N ALA A 51 9.19 -14.16 -16.07
CA ALA A 51 9.33 -14.10 -14.62
C ALA A 51 9.06 -12.69 -14.08
N THR A 52 9.48 -11.65 -14.80
CA THR A 52 9.30 -10.25 -14.39
C THR A 52 7.82 -9.87 -14.40
N TYR A 53 7.09 -10.26 -15.44
CA TYR A 53 5.65 -10.07 -15.56
C TYR A 53 4.90 -10.75 -14.42
N ARG A 54 5.17 -12.04 -14.18
CA ARG A 54 4.53 -12.79 -13.08
C ARG A 54 4.85 -12.17 -11.72
N PHE A 55 6.12 -11.81 -11.48
CA PHE A 55 6.54 -11.15 -10.26
C PHE A 55 5.79 -9.82 -10.03
N ASN A 56 5.62 -9.01 -11.07
CA ASN A 56 4.89 -7.75 -10.99
C ASN A 56 3.41 -7.94 -10.65
N ILE A 57 2.73 -8.89 -11.30
CA ILE A 57 1.33 -9.22 -10.97
C ILE A 57 1.21 -9.71 -9.54
N PHE A 58 2.09 -10.62 -9.13
CA PHE A 58 2.02 -11.20 -7.79
C PHE A 58 2.28 -10.16 -6.70
N ASN A 59 3.28 -9.30 -6.87
CA ASN A 59 3.52 -8.22 -5.92
C ASN A 59 2.38 -7.22 -5.84
N LYS A 60 1.73 -6.88 -6.97
CA LYS A 60 0.56 -6.01 -6.95
C LYS A 60 -0.56 -6.59 -6.09
N ILE A 61 -0.82 -7.90 -6.20
CA ILE A 61 -1.82 -8.60 -5.38
C ILE A 61 -1.39 -8.59 -3.92
N SER A 62 -0.14 -9.00 -3.62
CA SER A 62 0.37 -9.04 -2.26
C SER A 62 0.32 -7.68 -1.58
N PHE A 63 0.76 -6.61 -2.23
CA PHE A 63 0.71 -5.26 -1.66
C PHE A 63 -0.72 -4.75 -1.47
N LEU A 64 -1.63 -5.08 -2.39
CA LEU A 64 -3.03 -4.74 -2.23
C LEU A 64 -3.65 -5.49 -1.03
N TYR A 65 -3.35 -6.77 -0.86
CA TYR A 65 -3.80 -7.57 0.27
C TYR A 65 -3.22 -7.05 1.61
N LEU A 66 -1.92 -6.74 1.65
CA LEU A 66 -1.27 -6.17 2.84
C LEU A 66 -1.92 -4.84 3.26
N SER A 67 -2.46 -4.06 2.30
CA SER A 67 -3.22 -2.85 2.60
C SER A 67 -4.47 -3.10 3.46
N ALA A 68 -5.01 -4.33 3.47
CA ALA A 68 -6.11 -4.75 4.33
C ALA A 68 -5.63 -5.35 5.67
N VAL A 69 -4.60 -6.20 5.66
CA VAL A 69 -4.23 -7.01 6.84
C VAL A 69 -3.15 -6.42 7.75
N GLU A 70 -2.25 -5.58 7.24
CA GLU A 70 -1.18 -5.02 8.08
C GLU A 70 -1.69 -4.03 9.13
N ASP A 71 -0.93 -3.89 10.21
CA ASP A 71 -1.20 -2.95 11.29
C ASP A 71 -1.32 -1.50 10.79
N LYS A 72 -2.36 -0.80 11.26
CA LYS A 72 -2.70 0.55 10.78
C LYS A 72 -1.63 1.58 11.14
N ASP A 73 -1.01 1.46 12.33
CA ASP A 73 0.04 2.37 12.76
C ASP A 73 1.31 2.12 11.94
N LEU A 74 1.65 0.86 11.64
CA LEU A 74 2.75 0.52 10.74
C LEU A 74 2.55 1.09 9.33
N LYS A 75 1.36 0.97 8.74
CA LYS A 75 1.04 1.57 7.43
C LYS A 75 1.22 3.08 7.43
N LEU A 76 0.64 3.75 8.43
CA LEU A 76 0.73 5.20 8.57
C LEU A 76 2.19 5.64 8.70
N CYS A 77 2.98 4.95 9.51
CA CYS A 77 4.40 5.21 9.67
C CYS A 77 5.20 4.96 8.38
N ALA A 78 4.87 3.92 7.61
CA ALA A 78 5.52 3.65 6.33
C ALA A 78 5.27 4.79 5.33
N PHE A 79 4.02 5.23 5.15
CA PHE A 79 3.71 6.34 4.26
C PHE A 79 4.32 7.67 4.73
N LEU A 80 4.30 7.92 6.04
CA LEU A 80 4.96 9.08 6.63
C LEU A 80 6.47 9.06 6.35
N LYS A 81 7.13 7.90 6.46
CA LYS A 81 8.56 7.76 6.12
C LYS A 81 8.81 8.07 4.66
N VAL A 82 8.00 7.56 3.73
CA VAL A 82 8.14 7.87 2.28
C VAL A 82 8.08 9.39 2.04
N LEU A 83 7.15 10.09 2.67
CA LEU A 83 7.05 11.54 2.54
C LEU A 83 8.30 12.28 3.05
N LEU A 84 8.91 11.79 4.12
CA LEU A 84 10.12 12.41 4.69
C LEU A 84 11.39 12.05 3.90
N SER A 85 11.55 10.78 3.53
CA SER A 85 12.81 10.28 2.95
C SER A 85 12.86 10.41 1.43
N TYR A 86 11.76 10.11 0.74
CA TYR A 86 11.70 10.16 -0.71
C TYR A 86 11.30 11.56 -1.19
N HIS A 87 10.22 12.13 -0.63
CA HIS A 87 9.72 13.46 -1.02
C HIS A 87 10.42 14.62 -0.31
N GLY A 88 11.39 14.33 0.56
CA GLY A 88 12.20 15.34 1.23
C GLY A 88 11.43 16.29 2.17
N LEU A 89 10.19 15.95 2.55
CA LEU A 89 9.43 16.81 3.46
C LEU A 89 10.07 16.80 4.85
N SER A 90 10.12 17.97 5.50
CA SER A 90 10.59 18.04 6.88
C SER A 90 9.50 17.58 7.85
N LYS A 91 9.90 16.99 8.99
CA LYS A 91 8.97 16.69 10.11
C LYS A 91 8.16 17.91 10.54
N ARG A 92 8.77 19.10 10.48
CA ARG A 92 8.11 20.39 10.78
C ARG A 92 7.02 20.74 9.77
N ALA A 93 7.27 20.53 8.47
CA ALA A 93 6.25 20.74 7.44
C ALA A 93 5.07 19.79 7.67
N MET A 94 5.35 18.50 7.88
CA MET A 94 4.32 17.49 8.17
C MET A 94 3.47 17.86 9.40
N ALA A 95 4.11 18.24 10.50
CA ALA A 95 3.43 18.63 11.73
C ALA A 95 2.52 19.86 11.53
N LYS A 96 3.03 20.90 10.83
CA LYS A 96 2.26 22.11 10.52
C LYS A 96 1.04 21.80 9.64
N MET A 97 1.22 21.03 8.58
CA MET A 97 0.13 20.67 7.66
C MET A 97 -0.93 19.82 8.36
N ALA A 98 -0.52 18.91 9.24
CA ALA A 98 -1.43 18.09 10.03
C ALA A 98 -2.05 18.82 11.23
N GLY A 99 -1.57 20.01 11.60
CA GLY A 99 -2.05 20.72 12.79
C GLY A 99 -1.78 19.93 14.08
N VAL A 100 -0.58 19.36 14.19
CA VAL A 100 -0.06 18.61 15.35
C VAL A 100 1.33 19.13 15.75
N GLU A 101 1.87 18.66 16.87
CA GLU A 101 3.21 19.05 17.27
C GLU A 101 4.30 18.22 16.57
N VAL A 102 5.48 18.80 16.36
CA VAL A 102 6.62 18.07 15.77
C VAL A 102 6.98 16.83 16.61
N LYS A 103 6.87 16.93 17.93
CA LYS A 103 7.10 15.81 18.86
C LYS A 103 6.18 14.62 18.59
N ASP A 104 4.97 14.87 18.07
CA ASP A 104 4.03 13.80 17.75
C ASP A 104 4.52 12.99 16.55
N ILE A 105 5.01 13.67 15.51
CA ILE A 105 5.64 13.06 14.33
C ILE A 105 6.87 12.23 14.76
N GLU A 106 7.69 12.77 15.66
CA GLU A 106 8.88 12.07 16.18
C GLU A 106 8.53 10.84 17.01
N ARG A 107 7.47 10.91 17.83
CA ARG A 107 6.96 9.77 18.60
C ARG A 107 6.43 8.66 17.70
N MET A 108 5.71 9.00 16.64
CA MET A 108 5.22 8.01 15.67
C MET A 108 6.39 7.31 14.95
N LEU A 109 7.46 8.05 14.65
CA LEU A 109 8.62 7.53 13.92
C LEU A 109 9.70 6.88 14.80
N SER A 110 9.55 6.88 16.13
CA SER A 110 10.53 6.27 17.02
C SER A 110 10.55 4.74 16.87
N ASN A 111 11.63 4.11 17.32
CA ASN A 111 11.73 2.65 17.36
C ASN A 111 11.97 2.18 18.82
N PRO A 112 10.99 1.54 19.48
CA PRO A 112 9.64 1.26 18.99
C PRO A 112 8.78 2.54 18.87
N PRO A 113 7.71 2.53 18.04
CA PRO A 113 6.78 3.65 17.95
C PRO A 113 6.18 3.99 19.32
N LYS A 114 6.21 5.26 19.70
CA LYS A 114 5.59 5.74 20.94
C LYS A 114 4.12 6.05 20.70
N LYS A 115 3.28 5.75 21.71
CA LYS A 115 1.84 6.01 21.67
C LYS A 115 1.56 7.51 21.47
N VAL A 116 0.69 7.80 20.52
CA VAL A 116 0.09 9.12 20.28
C VAL A 116 -1.43 9.00 20.35
N SER A 117 -2.13 10.12 20.51
CA SER A 117 -3.60 10.12 20.58
C SER A 117 -4.22 9.71 19.23
N GLU A 118 -5.40 9.09 19.25
CA GLU A 118 -6.13 8.75 18.01
C GLU A 118 -6.47 9.98 17.16
N ASN A 119 -6.79 11.12 17.80
CA ASN A 119 -7.00 12.39 17.10
C ASN A 119 -5.72 12.86 16.36
N THR A 120 -4.55 12.71 17.00
CA THR A 120 -3.26 12.98 16.37
C THR A 120 -3.02 12.06 15.18
N LYS A 121 -3.25 10.75 15.34
CA LYS A 121 -3.11 9.77 14.25
C LYS A 121 -4.02 10.10 13.07
N TYR A 122 -5.29 10.43 13.33
CA TYR A 122 -6.25 10.79 12.30
C TYR A 122 -5.79 12.01 11.49
N LYS A 123 -5.39 13.10 12.17
CA LYS A 123 -4.87 14.31 11.52
C LYS A 123 -3.64 14.03 10.65
N VAL A 124 -2.70 13.24 11.17
CA VAL A 124 -1.50 12.82 10.42
C VAL A 124 -1.89 11.94 9.25
N ALA A 125 -2.80 10.98 9.42
CA ALA A 125 -3.26 10.08 8.36
C ALA A 125 -3.91 10.83 7.20
N VAL A 126 -4.85 11.74 7.46
CA VAL A 126 -5.49 12.55 6.41
C VAL A 126 -4.46 13.37 5.64
N THR A 127 -3.49 13.95 6.36
CA THR A 127 -2.40 14.73 5.74
C THR A 127 -1.50 13.85 4.89
N VAL A 128 -1.08 12.69 5.42
CA VAL A 128 -0.24 11.72 4.73
C VAL A 128 -0.94 11.19 3.47
N MET A 129 -2.22 10.81 3.57
CA MET A 129 -3.03 10.35 2.43
C MET A 129 -3.08 11.40 1.32
N SER A 130 -3.34 12.66 1.69
CA SER A 130 -3.43 13.76 0.73
C SER A 130 -2.09 14.00 0.04
N LEU A 131 -1.00 14.10 0.81
CA LEU A 131 0.34 14.32 0.27
C LEU A 131 0.83 13.14 -0.57
N ARG A 132 0.58 11.89 -0.16
CA ARG A 132 0.91 10.71 -0.98
C ARG A 132 0.17 10.71 -2.30
N PHE A 133 -1.07 11.18 -2.34
CA PHE A 133 -1.83 11.31 -3.58
C PHE A 133 -1.23 12.39 -4.49
N PHE A 134 -1.04 13.61 -3.98
CA PHE A 134 -0.57 14.74 -4.81
C PHE A 134 0.89 14.64 -5.23
N LEU A 135 1.78 14.11 -4.36
CA LEU A 135 3.20 14.00 -4.68
C LEU A 135 3.53 12.74 -5.48
N LYS A 136 2.54 11.89 -5.77
CA LYS A 136 2.73 10.72 -6.65
C LYS A 136 3.22 11.12 -8.05
N ASP A 137 2.85 12.30 -8.52
CA ASP A 137 3.26 12.81 -9.83
C ASP A 137 4.78 13.01 -9.92
N CYS A 138 5.43 13.30 -8.79
CA CYS A 138 6.90 13.40 -8.70
C CYS A 138 7.61 12.04 -8.77
N GLU A 139 6.88 10.91 -8.71
CA GLU A 139 7.46 9.56 -8.70
C GLU A 139 7.63 9.00 -10.13
N GLN A 140 7.11 9.68 -11.15
CA GLN A 140 7.06 9.19 -12.52
C GLN A 140 8.35 9.42 -13.34
N GLU A 141 9.38 10.05 -12.75
CA GLU A 141 10.59 10.47 -13.49
C GLU A 141 11.69 9.40 -13.68
N ASN A 142 11.44 8.10 -13.44
CA ASN A 142 12.47 7.04 -13.61
C ASN A 142 12.09 5.89 -14.56
N ILE A 143 11.23 6.10 -15.57
CA ILE A 143 10.84 5.04 -16.53
C ILE A 143 11.61 5.12 -17.87
N ASN A 144 12.65 5.97 -17.99
CA ASN A 144 13.49 6.04 -19.21
C ASN A 144 15.00 5.88 -18.91
N CYS A 145 15.40 4.78 -18.26
CA CYS A 145 16.79 4.32 -18.22
C CYS A 145 16.86 2.84 -18.66
#